data_AF-A0A660XKG3-F1
#
_entry.id   AF-A0A660XKG3-F1
#
_cell.length_a   1.000
_cell.length_b   1.000
_cell.length_c   1.000
_cell.angle_alpha   90.00
_cell.angle_beta   90.00
_cell.angle_gamma   90.00
#
_symmetry.space_group_name_H-M   'P 1'
#
loop_
_entity.id
_entity.type
_entity.pdbx_description
1 polymer ?
#
loop_
_entity_poly.entity_id
_entity_poly.type
_entity_poly.pdbx_seq_one_letter_code
_entity_poly.pdbx_strand_id
1 'polypeptide(L)'
;MIETRQNRLIGAYVVMSILFILSIIFNDFISIAGVRPDMLLIILLFLVFNEKSIFAIIAAFGFGLLQDIFLPGSIQYWGLSPLFKTLIIYSLLKLLPFVERLHGIYF
;
A
#
# COMPACT_ATOMS: atom_id res chain seq x y z
N MET A 1 -17.95 22.45 5.80
CA MET A 1 -17.74 21.39 4.77
C MET A 1 -16.27 20.97 4.62
N ILE A 2 -15.28 21.77 5.04
CA ILE A 2 -13.84 21.44 5.01
C ILE A 2 -13.47 20.46 6.14
N GLU A 3 -14.06 20.64 7.32
CA GLU A 3 -13.79 19.87 8.54
C GLU A 3 -14.15 18.38 8.41
N THR A 4 -15.26 18.05 7.73
CA THR A 4 -15.67 16.66 7.49
C THR A 4 -14.71 15.91 6.56
N ARG A 5 -14.11 16.60 5.58
CA ARG A 5 -13.11 16.02 4.67
C ARG A 5 -11.80 15.77 5.40
N GLN A 6 -11.37 16.70 6.26
CA GLN A 6 -10.17 16.56 7.06
C GLN A 6 -10.29 15.41 8.07
N ASN A 7 -11.43 15.27 8.74
CA ASN A 7 -11.68 14.16 9.67
C ASN A 7 -11.68 12.80 8.96
N ARG A 8 -12.18 12.73 7.72
CA ARG A 8 -12.15 11.51 6.91
C ARG A 8 -10.72 11.10 6.54
N LEU A 9 -9.87 12.06 6.17
CA LEU A 9 -8.46 11.80 5.86
C LEU A 9 -7.72 11.30 7.10
N ILE A 10 -7.89 11.97 8.25
CA ILE A 10 -7.31 11.54 9.54
C ILE A 10 -7.74 10.11 9.88
N GLY A 11 -9.02 9.79 9.69
CA GLY A 11 -9.53 8.42 9.86
C GLY A 11 -8.81 7.41 8.97
N ALA A 12 -8.61 7.72 7.69
CA ALA A 12 -7.88 6.85 6.76
C ALA A 12 -6.41 6.65 7.17
N TYR A 13 -5.72 7.69 7.62
CA TYR A 13 -4.33 7.60 8.12
C TYR A 13 -4.22 6.74 9.39
N VAL A 14 -5.17 6.89 10.32
CA VAL A 14 -5.23 6.09 11.54
C VAL A 14 -5.48 4.62 11.21
N VAL A 15 -6.43 4.34 10.32
CA VAL A 15 -6.73 2.99 9.86
C VAL A 15 -5.50 2.37 9.19
N MET A 16 -4.82 3.10 8.31
CA MET A 16 -3.58 2.62 7.70
C MET A 16 -2.49 2.29 8.72
N SER A 17 -2.28 3.15 9.70
CA SER A 17 -1.27 2.94 10.74
C SER A 17 -1.59 1.69 11.57
N ILE A 18 -2.87 1.49 11.92
CA ILE A 18 -3.33 0.30 12.63
C ILE A 18 -3.13 -0.95 11.78
N LEU A 19 -3.50 -0.91 10.49
CA LEU A 19 -3.34 -2.04 9.58
C LEU A 19 -1.84 -2.36 9.34
N PHE A 20 -0.96 -1.36 9.32
CA PHE A 20 0.48 -1.58 9.28
C PHE A 20 0.97 -2.33 10.53
N ILE A 21 0.59 -1.87 11.73
CA ILE A 21 0.95 -2.53 12.99
C ILE A 21 0.43 -3.97 13.02
N LEU A 22 -0.83 -4.18 12.64
CA LEU A 22 -1.42 -5.51 12.52
C LEU A 22 -0.66 -6.36 11.50
N SER A 23 -0.22 -5.78 10.38
CA SER A 23 0.59 -6.49 9.39
C SER A 23 1.91 -6.97 9.98
N ILE A 24 2.58 -6.19 10.84
CA ILE A 24 3.80 -6.62 11.51
C ILE A 24 3.51 -7.79 12.47
N ILE A 25 2.48 -7.67 13.30
CA ILE A 25 2.16 -8.64 14.36
C ILE A 25 1.67 -9.97 13.78
N PHE A 26 0.77 -9.90 12.79
CA PHE A 26 0.06 -11.07 12.29
C PHE A 26 0.73 -11.76 11.10
N ASN A 27 1.77 -11.17 10.50
CA ASN A 27 2.43 -11.76 9.31
C ASN A 27 2.92 -13.20 9.57
N ASP A 28 3.47 -13.44 10.76
CA ASP A 28 3.99 -14.75 11.14
C ASP A 28 2.88 -15.78 11.38
N PHE A 29 1.66 -15.34 11.70
CA PHE A 29 0.51 -16.20 11.99
C PHE A 29 -0.32 -16.55 10.76
N ILE A 30 -0.20 -15.81 9.65
CA ILE A 30 -0.98 -16.01 8.41
C ILE A 30 -0.17 -16.76 7.34
N SER A 31 0.99 -17.32 7.70
CA SER A 31 1.80 -18.14 6.78
C SER A 31 1.02 -19.39 6.34
N ILE A 32 0.80 -19.55 5.04
CA ILE A 32 0.18 -20.74 4.44
C ILE A 32 1.26 -21.46 3.63
N ALA A 33 1.58 -22.71 4.00
CA ALA A 33 2.60 -23.52 3.33
C ALA A 33 3.98 -22.81 3.20
N GLY A 34 4.34 -21.96 4.17
CA GLY A 34 5.60 -21.22 4.19
C GLY A 34 5.60 -19.92 3.37
N VAL A 35 4.49 -19.61 2.68
CA VAL A 35 4.31 -18.33 1.97
C VAL A 35 3.62 -17.35 2.91
N ARG A 36 4.26 -16.20 3.12
CA ARG A 36 3.75 -15.10 3.94
C ARG A 36 3.08 -14.07 3.06
N PRO A 37 1.80 -13.70 3.31
CA PRO A 37 1.13 -12.67 2.52
C PRO A 37 1.70 -11.29 2.84
N ASP A 38 1.96 -10.49 1.80
CA ASP A 38 2.39 -9.09 1.97
C ASP A 38 1.17 -8.21 2.29
N MET A 39 0.78 -8.21 3.56
CA MET A 39 -0.36 -7.45 4.07
C MET A 39 -0.19 -5.94 3.84
N LEU A 40 1.05 -5.43 3.88
CA LEU A 40 1.32 -4.03 3.57
C LEU A 40 0.98 -3.70 2.12
N LEU A 41 1.36 -4.56 1.18
CA LEU A 41 1.02 -4.37 -0.22
C LEU A 41 -0.50 -4.33 -0.42
N ILE A 42 -1.25 -5.21 0.26
CA ILE A 42 -2.73 -5.22 0.18
C ILE A 42 -3.32 -3.87 0.63
N ILE A 43 -2.81 -3.29 1.73
CA ILE A 43 -3.26 -1.99 2.23
C ILE A 43 -2.92 -0.87 1.24
N LEU A 44 -1.73 -0.90 0.66
CA LEU A 44 -1.32 0.08 -0.36
C LEU A 44 -2.18 -0.02 -1.62
N LEU A 45 -2.55 -1.23 -2.04
CA LEU A 45 -3.48 -1.45 -3.15
C LEU A 45 -4.86 -0.88 -2.84
N PHE A 46 -5.37 -1.05 -1.62
CA PHE A 46 -6.63 -0.42 -1.21
C PHE A 46 -6.55 1.11 -1.29
N LEU A 47 -5.40 1.69 -0.93
CA LEU A 47 -5.20 3.13 -0.98
C LEU A 47 -5.26 3.70 -2.40
N VAL A 48 -4.79 2.95 -3.39
CA VAL A 48 -4.85 3.35 -4.82
C VAL A 48 -6.27 3.67 -5.26
N PHE A 49 -7.28 2.95 -4.74
CA PHE A 49 -8.67 3.16 -5.10
C PHE A 49 -9.37 4.27 -4.31
N ASN A 50 -8.79 4.75 -3.21
CA ASN A 50 -9.46 5.66 -2.27
C ASN A 50 -8.80 7.04 -2.18
N GLU A 51 -7.53 7.17 -2.58
CA GLU A 51 -6.75 8.39 -2.45
C GLU A 51 -6.16 8.85 -3.79
N LYS A 52 -5.61 10.06 -3.79
CA LYS A 52 -4.91 10.60 -4.97
C LYS A 52 -3.71 9.73 -5.33
N SER A 53 -3.47 9.54 -6.63
CA SER A 53 -2.38 8.71 -7.17
C SER A 53 -1.00 9.06 -6.59
N ILE A 54 -0.68 10.35 -6.48
CA ILE A 54 0.59 10.82 -5.90
C ILE A 54 0.74 10.36 -4.44
N PHE A 55 -0.34 10.43 -3.67
CA PHE A 55 -0.32 10.03 -2.27
C PHE A 55 -0.10 8.52 -2.13
N ALA A 56 -0.71 7.70 -2.99
CA ALA A 56 -0.47 6.26 -3.03
C ALA A 56 0.98 5.89 -3.34
N ILE A 57 1.61 6.60 -4.27
CA ILE A 57 3.02 6.39 -4.63
C ILE A 57 3.94 6.77 -3.45
N ILE A 58 3.71 7.93 -2.82
CA ILE A 58 4.49 8.37 -1.66
C ILE A 58 4.32 7.40 -0.49
N ALA A 59 3.09 6.96 -0.22
CA ALA A 59 2.81 5.98 0.82
C ALA A 59 3.51 4.64 0.52
N ALA A 60 3.47 4.15 -0.71
CA ALA A 60 4.13 2.90 -1.09
C ALA A 60 5.64 2.93 -0.86
N PHE A 61 6.28 4.03 -1.24
CA PHE A 61 7.70 4.23 -0.99
C PHE A 61 8.01 4.37 0.51
N GLY A 62 7.28 5.23 1.21
CA GLY A 62 7.50 5.52 2.63
C GLY A 62 7.28 4.29 3.51
N PHE A 63 6.14 3.61 3.36
CA PHE A 63 5.88 2.39 4.12
C PHE A 63 6.78 1.22 3.70
N GLY A 64 7.20 1.15 2.44
CA GLY A 64 8.19 0.17 2.01
C GLY A 64 9.55 0.37 2.69
N LEU A 65 10.00 1.63 2.84
CA LEU A 65 11.21 1.96 3.61
C LEU A 65 11.06 1.60 5.08
N LEU A 66 9.91 1.93 5.69
CA LEU A 66 9.64 1.56 7.07
C LEU A 66 9.62 0.03 7.25
N GLN A 67 9.08 -0.71 6.29
CA GLN A 67 9.12 -2.17 6.31
C GLN A 67 10.55 -2.70 6.33
N ASP A 68 11.45 -2.14 5.51
CA ASP A 68 12.86 -2.56 5.51
C ASP A 68 13.60 -2.21 6.83
N ILE A 69 13.12 -1.22 7.57
CA ILE A 69 13.66 -0.84 8.88
C ILE A 69 13.12 -1.75 10.00
N PHE A 70 11.80 -2.01 10.03
CA PHE A 70 11.15 -2.73 11.12
C PHE A 70 11.08 -4.25 10.94
N LEU A 71 11.08 -4.72 9.70
CA LEU A 71 11.10 -6.13 9.32
C LEU A 71 12.29 -6.38 8.38
N PRO A 72 13.53 -6.15 8.85
CA PRO A 72 14.71 -6.34 8.03
C PRO A 72 14.81 -7.83 7.66
N GLY A 73 14.67 -8.12 6.36
CA GLY A 73 15.02 -9.41 5.80
C GLY A 73 16.55 -9.55 5.71
N SER A 74 17.05 -10.11 4.61
CA SER A 74 18.49 -10.05 4.34
C SER A 74 18.90 -8.62 3.98
N ILE A 75 20.01 -8.14 4.57
CA ILE A 75 20.61 -6.82 4.31
C ILE A 75 20.88 -6.61 2.81
N GLN A 76 21.10 -7.68 2.06
CA GLN A 76 21.32 -7.62 0.61
C GLN A 76 20.10 -7.10 -0.18
N TYR A 77 18.90 -7.15 0.39
CA TYR A 77 17.65 -6.71 -0.24
C TYR A 77 17.15 -5.39 0.33
N TRP A 78 17.97 -4.67 1.09
CA TRP A 78 17.59 -3.39 1.66
C TRP A 78 17.31 -2.36 0.55
N GLY A 79 16.19 -1.64 0.65
CA GLY A 79 15.71 -0.72 -0.39
C GLY A 79 14.94 -1.39 -1.53
N LEU A 80 14.89 -2.73 -1.58
CA LEU A 80 14.13 -3.45 -2.60
C LEU A 80 12.62 -3.37 -2.34
N SER A 81 12.20 -3.41 -1.08
CA SER A 81 10.79 -3.30 -0.68
C SER A 81 10.14 -1.97 -1.12
N PRO A 82 10.71 -0.79 -0.82
CA PRO A 82 10.13 0.47 -1.28
C PRO A 82 10.11 0.57 -2.81
N LEU A 83 11.16 0.10 -3.49
CA LEU A 83 11.20 0.11 -4.95
C LEU A 83 10.09 -0.76 -5.55
N PHE A 84 9.97 -2.02 -5.12
CA PHE A 84 8.97 -2.95 -5.65
C PHE A 84 7.54 -2.45 -5.41
N LYS A 85 7.24 -2.03 -4.17
CA LYS A 85 5.90 -1.55 -3.84
C LYS A 85 5.53 -0.31 -4.64
N THR A 86 6.47 0.64 -4.78
CA THR A 86 6.25 1.84 -5.59
C THR A 86 6.01 1.48 -7.07
N LEU A 87 6.78 0.54 -7.61
CA LEU A 87 6.66 0.11 -9.01
C LEU A 87 5.32 -0.61 -9.27
N ILE A 88 4.90 -1.50 -8.37
CA ILE A 88 3.59 -2.18 -8.44
C ILE A 88 2.46 -1.15 -8.41
N ILE A 89 2.49 -0.23 -7.45
CA ILE A 89 1.44 0.78 -7.26
C ILE A 89 1.38 1.75 -8.45
N TYR A 90 2.54 2.20 -8.93
CA TYR A 90 2.62 3.04 -10.13
C TYR A 90 2.07 2.32 -11.38
N SER A 91 2.44 1.06 -11.56
CA SER A 91 1.99 0.25 -12.70
C SER A 91 0.47 0.05 -12.65
N LEU A 92 -0.08 -0.26 -11.47
CA LEU A 92 -1.52 -0.40 -11.28
C LEU A 92 -2.27 0.92 -11.59
N LEU A 93 -1.79 2.03 -11.06
CA LEU A 93 -2.36 3.36 -11.31
C LEU A 93 -2.38 3.71 -12.80
N LYS A 94 -1.39 3.24 -13.58
CA LYS A 94 -1.32 3.46 -15.02
C LYS A 94 -2.20 2.50 -15.81
N LEU A 95 -2.39 1.28 -15.32
CA LEU A 95 -3.24 0.26 -15.94
C LEU A 95 -4.73 0.49 -15.68
N LEU A 96 -5.10 1.05 -14.54
CA LEU A 96 -6.50 1.30 -14.17
C LEU A 96 -7.29 2.07 -15.25
N PRO A 97 -6.83 3.25 -15.72
CA PRO A 97 -7.52 3.99 -16.78
C PRO A 97 -7.59 3.23 -18.11
N PHE A 98 -6.59 2.38 -18.38
CA PHE A 98 -6.56 1.56 -19.59
C PHE A 98 -7.62 0.46 -19.54
N VAL A 99 -7.78 -0.19 -18.38
CA VAL A 99 -8.81 -1.21 -18.15
C VAL A 99 -10.22 -0.59 -18.17
N GLU A 100 -10.41 0.57 -17.55
CA GLU A 100 -11.68 1.30 -17.59
C GLU A 100 -12.08 1.66 -19.03
N ARG A 101 -11.11 2.10 -19.84
CA ARG A 101 -11.31 2.40 -21.26
C ARG A 101 -11.67 1.15 -22.08
N LEU A 102 -11.09 -0.01 -21.77
CA LEU A 102 -11.42 -1.27 -22.44
C LEU A 102 -12.81 -1.79 -22.07
N HIS A 103 -13.23 -1.61 -20.82
CA HIS A 103 -14.57 -2.00 -20.36
C HIS A 103 -15.67 -1.01 -20.77
N GLY A 104 -15.32 0.08 -21.47
CA GLY A 104 -16.31 1.08 -21.93
C GLY A 104 -17.01 1.80 -20.78
N ILE A 105 -16.43 1.80 -19.59
CA ILE A 105 -16.95 2.53 -18.43
C ILE A 105 -16.48 3.98 -18.57
N TYR A 106 -17.24 4.74 -19.35
CA TYR A 106 -17.14 6.20 -19.36
C TYR A 106 -17.75 6.73 -18.06
N PHE A 107 -16.93 7.34 -17.22
CA PHE A 107 -17.37 8.32 -16.23
C PHE A 107 -16.82 9.69 -16.62
#